data_AF-A0B901-F1
#
_entry.id   AF-A0B901-F1
#
_cell.length_a   1.000
_cell.length_b   1.000
_cell.length_c   1.000
_cell.angle_alpha   90.00
_cell.angle_beta   90.00
_cell.angle_gamma   90.00
#
_symmetry.space_group_name_H-M   'P 1'
#
loop_
_entity.id
_entity.type
_entity.pdbx_description
1 polymer ?
#
loop_
_entity_poly.entity_id
_entity_poly.type
_entity_poly.pdbx_seq_one_letter_code
_entity_poly.pdbx_strand_id
1 'polypeptide(L)'
;MYRDELVERVARRINPREGVCGTCHAIAEEVCATGGSILAYERPSGILARITDDKGEVIGEGFGIVWSPAVLAAELDAGIVPDDLEDRLRRDGTSSQDIVDKVAALFGYGRVVTPAVIALNMVKEMGGRTLIRREGLGVVATFFDSKGDVIASSPSSYCPTCAVTIAAAITPEIADYVKKTLEGKQNTGKKKLDLGLENRYEIEHGHVRVTLARGDEVLANRVLGCCMAYATVKAEIVAGLVPQASAEQFKLYCNLCPFKHCWMDKSMGATGNIILQRLTEIGAEIEVSAEGYIVARLAGEEIEGRGTLCSLSALTNMLLKGDAERILKPSSARRW
;
A
#
# COMPACT_ATOMS: atom_id res chain seq x y z
N MET A 1 27.90 -4.20 14.29
CA MET A 1 27.24 -4.70 15.51
C MET A 1 25.72 -4.50 15.44
N TYR A 2 25.17 -3.28 15.45
CA TYR A 2 23.72 -3.06 15.25
C TYR A 2 23.23 -3.59 13.90
N ARG A 3 23.92 -3.24 12.81
CA ARG A 3 23.52 -3.61 11.44
C ARG A 3 23.56 -5.11 11.18
N ASP A 4 24.62 -5.80 11.57
CA ASP A 4 24.78 -7.24 11.32
C ASP A 4 23.73 -8.07 12.07
N GLU A 5 23.45 -7.71 13.33
CA GLU A 5 22.39 -8.33 14.11
C GLU A 5 21.01 -8.04 13.51
N LEU A 6 20.75 -6.80 13.08
CA LEU A 6 19.50 -6.42 12.43
C LEU A 6 19.29 -7.21 11.12
N VAL A 7 20.31 -7.34 10.27
CA VAL A 7 20.27 -8.16 9.05
C VAL A 7 19.87 -9.61 9.37
N GLU A 8 20.49 -10.21 10.39
CA GLU A 8 20.18 -11.59 10.79
C GLU A 8 18.73 -11.73 11.30
N ARG A 9 18.25 -10.78 12.09
CA ARG A 9 16.86 -10.76 12.58
C ARG A 9 15.87 -10.60 11.45
N VAL A 10 16.11 -9.67 10.54
CA VAL A 10 15.32 -9.43 9.34
C VAL A 10 15.23 -10.71 8.49
N ALA A 11 16.36 -11.37 8.24
CA ALA A 11 16.40 -12.60 7.45
C ALA A 11 15.52 -13.72 8.02
N ARG A 12 15.41 -13.81 9.36
CA ARG A 12 14.55 -14.81 10.04
C ARG A 12 13.07 -14.46 10.00
N ARG A 13 12.72 -13.19 9.82
CA ARG A 13 11.34 -12.69 9.90
C ARG A 13 10.63 -12.61 8.55
N ILE A 14 11.37 -12.35 7.48
CA ILE A 14 10.79 -12.17 6.14
C ILE A 14 10.19 -13.48 5.61
N ASN A 15 9.00 -13.38 5.03
CA ASN A 15 8.40 -14.44 4.25
C ASN A 15 8.04 -13.92 2.84
N PRO A 16 8.69 -14.40 1.76
CA PRO A 16 8.43 -13.94 0.39
C PRO A 16 6.97 -14.04 -0.06
N ARG A 17 6.18 -14.93 0.55
CA ARG A 17 4.74 -15.07 0.26
C ARG A 17 3.91 -13.86 0.67
N GLU A 18 4.42 -13.08 1.63
CA GLU A 18 3.78 -11.85 2.10
C GLU A 18 3.99 -10.67 1.14
N GLY A 19 4.75 -10.90 0.06
CA GLY A 19 5.08 -9.91 -0.97
C GLY A 19 5.85 -8.72 -0.44
N VAL A 20 6.08 -7.73 -1.31
CA VAL A 20 6.79 -6.50 -0.97
C VAL A 20 6.19 -5.84 0.29
N CYS A 21 4.86 -5.72 0.35
CA CYS A 21 4.21 -5.02 1.44
C CYS A 21 4.41 -5.71 2.80
N GLY A 22 4.32 -7.04 2.85
CA GLY A 22 4.57 -7.78 4.08
C GLY A 22 6.04 -7.75 4.49
N THR A 23 6.95 -7.92 3.52
CA THR A 23 8.39 -7.84 3.76
C THR A 23 8.80 -6.49 4.33
N CYS A 24 8.33 -5.38 3.77
CA CYS A 24 8.58 -4.03 4.31
C CYS A 24 8.09 -3.90 5.76
N HIS A 25 6.90 -4.40 6.09
CA HIS A 25 6.42 -4.34 7.48
C HIS A 25 7.25 -5.22 8.42
N ALA A 26 7.72 -6.38 7.96
CA ALA A 26 8.56 -7.27 8.76
C ALA A 26 9.94 -6.65 9.05
N ILE A 27 10.56 -6.00 8.04
CA ILE A 27 11.82 -5.28 8.22
C ILE A 27 11.63 -4.12 9.19
N ALA A 28 10.60 -3.31 8.96
CA ALA A 28 10.29 -2.17 9.81
C ALA A 28 9.98 -2.54 11.27
N GLU A 29 9.34 -3.71 11.51
CA GLU A 29 9.14 -4.26 12.85
C GLU A 29 10.47 -4.53 13.55
N GLU A 30 11.45 -5.16 12.87
CA GLU A 30 12.76 -5.42 13.45
C GLU A 30 13.56 -4.14 13.70
N VAL A 31 13.49 -3.16 12.79
CA VAL A 31 14.09 -1.82 13.00
C VAL A 31 13.58 -1.19 14.30
N CYS A 32 12.26 -1.20 14.50
CA CYS A 32 11.66 -0.65 15.73
C CYS A 32 12.02 -1.49 16.97
N ALA A 33 12.06 -2.82 16.84
CA ALA A 33 12.37 -3.72 17.95
C ALA A 33 13.81 -3.58 18.46
N THR A 34 14.74 -3.13 17.62
CA THR A 34 16.12 -2.85 17.99
C THR A 34 16.34 -1.40 18.46
N GLY A 35 15.29 -0.59 18.58
CA GLY A 35 15.36 0.80 19.05
C GLY A 35 15.55 1.84 17.95
N GLY A 36 15.59 1.42 16.68
CA GLY A 36 15.60 2.31 15.53
C GLY A 36 14.25 3.00 15.30
N SER A 37 14.25 4.01 14.44
CA SER A 37 13.06 4.79 14.13
C SER A 37 12.85 4.96 12.63
N ILE A 38 11.58 5.15 12.23
CA ILE A 38 11.19 5.34 10.84
C ILE A 38 10.40 6.64 10.73
N LEU A 39 10.89 7.55 9.90
CA LEU A 39 10.32 8.87 9.68
C LEU A 39 9.93 9.01 8.21
N ALA A 40 8.81 9.66 7.93
CA ALA A 40 8.45 10.00 6.55
C ALA A 40 7.86 11.40 6.42
N TYR A 41 8.25 12.06 5.34
CA TYR A 41 7.93 13.43 5.02
C TYR A 41 7.34 13.55 3.62
N GLU A 42 6.26 14.32 3.51
CA GLU A 42 5.74 14.70 2.22
C GLU A 42 6.73 15.57 1.44
N ARG A 43 6.79 15.37 0.12
CA ARG A 43 7.55 16.16 -0.84
C ARG A 43 6.68 16.37 -2.09
N PRO A 44 6.89 17.42 -2.90
CA PRO A 44 6.07 17.65 -4.10
C PRO A 44 5.93 16.41 -4.99
N SER A 45 7.04 15.72 -5.25
CA SER A 45 7.06 14.53 -6.11
C SER A 45 6.69 13.21 -5.42
N GLY A 46 6.49 13.18 -4.10
CA GLY A 46 6.32 11.91 -3.40
C GLY A 46 6.55 11.99 -1.90
N ILE A 47 7.16 10.95 -1.34
CA ILE A 47 7.52 10.82 0.07
C ILE A 47 9.01 10.56 0.18
N LEU A 48 9.66 11.29 1.09
CA LEU A 48 11.00 10.96 1.60
C LEU A 48 10.83 10.19 2.90
N ALA A 49 11.44 9.02 3.01
CA ALA A 49 11.52 8.24 4.24
C ALA A 49 12.96 8.15 4.73
N ARG A 50 13.13 8.05 6.05
CA ARG A 50 14.41 7.89 6.74
C ARG A 50 14.30 6.78 7.77
N ILE A 51 15.35 5.98 7.86
CA ILE A 51 15.52 5.00 8.93
C ILE A 51 16.71 5.44 9.78
N THR A 52 16.51 5.47 11.09
CA THR A 52 17.59 5.71 12.05
C THR A 52 17.89 4.47 12.87
N ASP A 53 19.13 4.34 13.32
CA ASP A 53 19.51 3.35 14.34
C ASP A 53 19.08 3.79 15.75
N ASP A 54 19.49 3.01 16.74
CA ASP A 54 19.25 3.20 18.17
C ASP A 54 19.94 4.44 18.76
N LYS A 55 20.89 5.05 18.02
CA LYS A 55 21.58 6.28 18.38
C LYS A 55 20.99 7.52 17.71
N GLY A 56 20.00 7.33 16.83
CA GLY A 56 19.40 8.39 16.04
C GLY A 56 20.20 8.75 14.78
N GLU A 57 21.22 7.98 14.42
CA GLU A 57 21.97 8.18 13.18
C GLU A 57 21.16 7.66 12.00
N VAL A 58 21.09 8.43 10.91
CA VAL A 58 20.39 8.01 9.69
C VAL A 58 21.21 6.92 9.01
N ILE A 59 20.64 5.72 8.93
CA ILE A 59 21.27 4.56 8.29
C ILE A 59 20.76 4.31 6.88
N GLY A 60 19.60 4.85 6.50
CA GLY A 60 19.09 4.77 5.14
C GLY A 60 18.05 5.85 4.82
N GLU A 61 18.06 6.31 3.56
CA GLU A 61 17.08 7.24 3.02
C GLU A 61 16.42 6.66 1.76
N GLY A 62 15.13 6.90 1.60
CA GLY A 62 14.35 6.35 0.50
C GLY A 62 13.34 7.33 -0.04
N PHE A 63 13.13 7.31 -1.36
CA PHE A 63 12.09 8.11 -2.01
C PHE A 63 11.08 7.22 -2.71
N GLY A 64 9.79 7.59 -2.66
CA GLY A 64 8.74 6.80 -3.29
C GLY A 64 7.44 7.57 -3.51
N ILE A 65 6.55 6.97 -4.30
CA ILE A 65 5.26 7.57 -4.69
C ILE A 65 4.23 7.67 -3.54
N VAL A 66 4.46 6.94 -2.45
CA VAL A 66 3.66 6.96 -1.20
C VAL A 66 4.53 6.39 -0.07
N TRP A 67 4.08 6.48 1.18
CA TRP A 67 4.89 6.19 2.37
C TRP A 67 5.56 4.82 2.36
N SER A 68 4.79 3.75 2.12
CA SER A 68 5.32 2.39 2.23
C SER A 68 6.44 2.04 1.23
N PRO A 69 6.33 2.32 -0.09
CA PRO A 69 7.46 2.13 -1.00
C PRO A 69 8.64 3.06 -0.71
N ALA A 70 8.42 4.27 -0.15
CA ALA A 70 9.52 5.12 0.29
C ALA A 70 10.26 4.51 1.50
N VAL A 71 9.53 3.94 2.46
CA VAL A 71 10.11 3.22 3.60
C VAL A 71 10.90 2.01 3.11
N LEU A 72 10.35 1.19 2.21
CA LEU A 72 11.10 0.09 1.60
C LEU A 72 12.38 0.54 0.90
N ALA A 73 12.33 1.66 0.16
CA ALA A 73 13.54 2.20 -0.47
C ALA A 73 14.59 2.59 0.58
N ALA A 74 14.18 3.12 1.74
CA ALA A 74 15.09 3.43 2.85
C ALA A 74 15.63 2.16 3.53
N GLU A 75 14.83 1.08 3.62
CA GLU A 75 15.27 -0.23 4.11
C GLU A 75 16.34 -0.84 3.21
N LEU A 76 16.15 -0.74 1.90
CA LEU A 76 17.12 -1.20 0.90
C LEU A 76 18.40 -0.36 0.95
N ASP A 77 18.29 0.96 1.05
CA ASP A 77 19.44 1.87 1.16
C ASP A 77 20.25 1.65 2.44
N ALA A 78 19.56 1.36 3.56
CA ALA A 78 20.21 0.97 4.81
C ALA A 78 20.99 -0.35 4.71
N GLY A 79 20.77 -1.13 3.63
CA GLY A 79 21.34 -2.45 3.40
C GLY A 79 21.19 -3.35 4.61
N ILE A 80 19.95 -3.39 5.13
CA ILE A 80 19.47 -4.30 6.18
C ILE A 80 18.66 -5.47 5.59
N VAL A 81 18.46 -5.46 4.27
CA VAL A 81 17.75 -6.49 3.51
C VAL A 81 18.75 -7.57 3.06
N PRO A 82 18.41 -8.87 3.15
CA PRO A 82 19.25 -9.94 2.64
C PRO A 82 19.53 -9.85 1.13
N ASP A 83 20.78 -10.12 0.73
CA ASP A 83 21.25 -10.01 -0.67
C ASP A 83 20.39 -10.81 -1.67
N ASP A 84 19.86 -11.98 -1.28
CA ASP A 84 19.03 -12.83 -2.14
C ASP A 84 17.62 -12.26 -2.41
N LEU A 85 17.21 -11.26 -1.63
CA LEU A 85 15.94 -10.57 -1.76
C LEU A 85 16.06 -9.13 -2.24
N GLU A 86 17.22 -8.49 -2.08
CA GLU A 86 17.41 -7.06 -2.36
C GLU A 86 17.00 -6.70 -3.79
N ASP A 87 17.56 -7.38 -4.79
CA ASP A 87 17.28 -7.11 -6.21
C ASP A 87 15.80 -7.31 -6.55
N ARG A 88 15.16 -8.30 -5.92
CA ARG A 88 13.75 -8.62 -6.15
C ARG A 88 12.85 -7.55 -5.53
N LEU A 89 13.15 -7.12 -4.31
CA LEU A 89 12.40 -6.08 -3.61
C LEU A 89 12.59 -4.72 -4.27
N ARG A 90 13.81 -4.39 -4.72
CA ARG A 90 14.10 -3.17 -5.47
C ARG A 90 13.29 -3.13 -6.76
N ARG A 91 13.36 -4.19 -7.58
CA ARG A 91 12.61 -4.30 -8.84
C ARG A 91 11.10 -4.24 -8.66
N ASP A 92 10.57 -4.97 -7.68
CA ASP A 92 9.13 -5.20 -7.56
C ASP A 92 8.43 -4.22 -6.60
N GLY A 93 9.19 -3.51 -5.76
CA GLY A 93 8.67 -2.72 -4.65
C GLY A 93 9.02 -1.23 -4.68
N THR A 94 9.99 -0.83 -5.51
CA THR A 94 10.37 0.58 -5.69
C THR A 94 10.00 1.07 -7.09
N SER A 95 10.06 2.39 -7.31
CA SER A 95 9.72 3.00 -8.59
C SER A 95 10.91 3.79 -9.11
N SER A 96 11.13 3.73 -10.43
CA SER A 96 12.11 4.60 -11.08
C SER A 96 11.70 6.07 -10.96
N GLN A 97 12.66 6.99 -11.11
CA GLN A 97 12.39 8.41 -11.02
C GLN A 97 11.34 8.87 -12.07
N ASP A 98 11.39 8.33 -13.29
CA ASP A 98 10.38 8.60 -14.33
C ASP A 98 8.95 8.23 -13.87
N ILE A 99 8.78 7.07 -13.23
CA ILE A 99 7.47 6.66 -12.69
C ILE A 99 7.05 7.57 -11.53
N VAL A 100 7.99 7.93 -10.65
CA VAL A 100 7.73 8.87 -9.56
C VAL A 100 7.23 10.20 -10.10
N ASP A 101 7.88 10.76 -11.11
CA ASP A 101 7.52 12.05 -11.70
C ASP A 101 6.16 11.98 -12.41
N LYS A 102 5.87 10.90 -13.12
CA LYS A 102 4.56 10.67 -13.76
C LYS A 102 3.43 10.56 -12.75
N VAL A 103 3.64 9.81 -11.66
CA VAL A 103 2.65 9.70 -10.57
C VAL A 103 2.48 11.04 -9.85
N ALA A 104 3.57 11.77 -9.60
CA ALA A 104 3.53 13.10 -9.02
C ALA A 104 2.70 14.07 -9.86
N ALA A 105 2.79 13.99 -11.18
CA ALA A 105 2.03 14.83 -12.10
C ALA A 105 0.51 14.61 -12.02
N LEU A 106 0.02 13.51 -11.44
CA LEU A 106 -1.42 13.28 -11.25
C LEU A 106 -1.98 14.09 -10.07
N PHE A 107 -1.29 14.09 -8.94
CA PHE A 107 -1.75 14.78 -7.73
C PHE A 107 -0.62 15.23 -6.78
N GLY A 108 0.53 14.55 -6.83
CA GLY A 108 1.71 14.87 -6.03
C GLY A 108 1.58 14.51 -4.56
N TYR A 109 2.63 14.82 -3.79
CA TYR A 109 2.64 14.75 -2.33
C TYR A 109 2.30 13.38 -1.73
N GLY A 110 2.72 12.31 -2.41
CA GLY A 110 2.57 10.95 -1.91
C GLY A 110 1.14 10.41 -1.93
N ARG A 111 0.25 10.92 -2.79
CA ARG A 111 -1.18 10.58 -2.81
C ARG A 111 -1.55 9.70 -4.00
N VAL A 112 -1.70 8.40 -3.73
CA VAL A 112 -2.02 7.38 -4.76
C VAL A 112 -3.48 6.90 -4.72
N VAL A 113 -4.14 6.92 -3.56
CA VAL A 113 -5.50 6.37 -3.41
C VAL A 113 -6.53 7.14 -4.25
N THR A 114 -6.54 8.47 -4.17
CA THR A 114 -7.50 9.28 -4.92
C THR A 114 -7.32 9.15 -6.44
N PRO A 115 -6.09 9.26 -7.00
CA PRO A 115 -5.86 8.94 -8.41
C PRO A 115 -6.29 7.53 -8.81
N ALA A 116 -6.01 6.51 -7.97
CA ALA A 116 -6.39 5.13 -8.26
C ALA A 116 -7.92 4.97 -8.36
N VAL A 117 -8.68 5.55 -7.41
CA VAL A 117 -10.15 5.50 -7.42
C VAL A 117 -10.72 6.16 -8.67
N ILE A 118 -10.18 7.31 -9.07
CA ILE A 118 -10.64 8.02 -10.28
C ILE A 118 -10.36 7.18 -11.53
N ALA A 119 -9.17 6.58 -11.63
CA ALA A 119 -8.83 5.70 -12.75
C ALA A 119 -9.72 4.46 -12.82
N LEU A 120 -9.97 3.79 -11.70
CA LEU A 120 -10.87 2.62 -11.63
C LEU A 120 -12.29 2.97 -12.09
N ASN A 121 -12.80 4.14 -11.66
CA ASN A 121 -14.12 4.60 -12.06
C ASN A 121 -14.17 4.92 -13.56
N MET A 122 -13.17 5.60 -14.11
CA MET A 122 -13.09 5.90 -15.54
C MET A 122 -13.09 4.62 -16.39
N VAL A 123 -12.27 3.63 -16.01
CA VAL A 123 -12.21 2.33 -16.72
C VAL A 123 -13.57 1.61 -16.65
N LYS A 124 -14.25 1.67 -15.51
CA LYS A 124 -15.59 1.09 -15.37
C LYS A 124 -16.64 1.84 -16.21
N GLU A 125 -16.60 3.17 -16.23
CA GLU A 125 -17.54 4.03 -16.97
C GLU A 125 -17.44 3.83 -18.49
N MET A 126 -16.25 3.50 -19.01
CA MET A 126 -16.08 3.10 -20.42
C MET A 126 -16.50 1.65 -20.73
N GLY A 127 -17.10 0.95 -19.76
CA GLY A 127 -17.51 -0.45 -19.88
C GLY A 127 -16.35 -1.46 -19.77
N GLY A 128 -15.18 -1.00 -19.35
CA GLY A 128 -14.00 -1.82 -19.14
C GLY A 128 -13.92 -2.45 -17.75
N ARG A 129 -12.83 -3.16 -17.48
CA ARG A 129 -12.55 -3.79 -16.19
C ARG A 129 -11.07 -3.67 -15.80
N THR A 130 -10.78 -3.75 -14.52
CA THR A 130 -9.40 -3.75 -14.00
C THR A 130 -9.11 -5.07 -13.30
N LEU A 131 -8.05 -5.77 -13.71
CA LEU A 131 -7.58 -6.97 -13.04
C LEU A 131 -6.30 -6.68 -12.25
N ILE A 132 -6.13 -7.33 -11.11
CA ILE A 132 -4.86 -7.36 -10.38
C ILE A 132 -4.34 -8.79 -10.26
N ARG A 133 -3.01 -8.94 -10.27
CA ARG A 133 -2.36 -10.23 -10.04
C ARG A 133 -1.03 -10.07 -9.33
N ARG A 134 -0.58 -11.16 -8.72
CA ARG A 134 0.74 -11.26 -8.13
C ARG A 134 1.79 -11.50 -9.21
N GLU A 135 2.87 -10.72 -9.24
CA GLU A 135 4.01 -10.95 -10.14
C GLU A 135 5.32 -10.71 -9.37
N GLY A 136 6.24 -11.69 -9.37
CA GLY A 136 7.48 -11.63 -8.59
C GLY A 136 7.22 -11.43 -7.09
N LEU A 137 7.70 -10.34 -6.50
CA LEU A 137 7.37 -9.87 -5.13
C LEU A 137 6.29 -8.77 -5.06
N GLY A 138 5.92 -8.17 -6.20
CA GLY A 138 4.94 -7.08 -6.29
C GLY A 138 3.61 -7.45 -6.93
N VAL A 139 2.87 -6.44 -7.36
CA VAL A 139 1.54 -6.55 -7.93
C VAL A 139 1.50 -5.80 -9.25
N VAL A 140 0.85 -6.41 -10.24
CA VAL A 140 0.52 -5.77 -11.52
C VAL A 140 -0.98 -5.50 -11.58
N ALA A 141 -1.34 -4.34 -12.11
CA ALA A 141 -2.70 -3.98 -12.47
C ALA A 141 -2.81 -3.85 -13.99
N THR A 142 -3.87 -4.40 -14.57
CA THR A 142 -4.14 -4.33 -16.01
C THR A 142 -5.54 -3.77 -16.24
N PHE A 143 -5.62 -2.71 -17.03
CA PHE A 143 -6.88 -2.12 -17.49
C PHE A 143 -7.28 -2.72 -18.82
N PHE A 144 -8.53 -3.11 -18.93
CA PHE A 144 -9.15 -3.63 -20.14
C PHE A 144 -10.29 -2.72 -20.57
N ASP A 145 -10.48 -2.56 -21.87
CA ASP A 145 -11.63 -1.86 -22.43
C ASP A 145 -12.88 -2.77 -22.46
N SER A 146 -13.97 -2.27 -23.04
CA SER A 146 -15.25 -3.01 -23.17
C SER A 146 -15.20 -4.20 -24.14
N LYS A 147 -14.16 -4.30 -24.97
CA LYS A 147 -13.93 -5.44 -25.88
C LYS A 147 -13.01 -6.49 -25.27
N GLY A 148 -12.39 -6.17 -24.13
CA GLY A 148 -11.39 -7.02 -23.49
C GLY A 148 -9.97 -6.79 -24.00
N ASP A 149 -9.74 -5.71 -24.76
CA ASP A 149 -8.40 -5.32 -25.20
C ASP A 149 -7.68 -4.58 -24.05
N VAL A 150 -6.36 -4.83 -23.92
CA VAL A 150 -5.55 -4.20 -22.87
C VAL A 150 -5.34 -2.73 -23.22
N ILE A 151 -5.79 -1.84 -22.33
CA ILE A 151 -5.51 -0.39 -22.39
C ILE A 151 -4.12 -0.12 -21.83
N ALA A 152 -3.82 -0.68 -20.66
CA ALA A 152 -2.58 -0.45 -19.95
C ALA A 152 -2.28 -1.56 -18.95
N SER A 153 -1.01 -1.77 -18.65
CA SER A 153 -0.55 -2.63 -17.56
C SER A 153 0.59 -1.97 -16.83
N SER A 154 0.55 -1.97 -15.49
CA SER A 154 1.65 -1.44 -14.68
C SER A 154 2.84 -2.41 -14.72
N PRO A 155 4.08 -1.92 -14.52
CA PRO A 155 5.14 -2.81 -14.02
C PRO A 155 4.75 -3.39 -12.65
N SER A 156 5.46 -4.44 -12.22
CA SER A 156 5.34 -4.96 -10.86
C SER A 156 5.60 -3.84 -9.84
N SER A 157 4.67 -3.67 -8.90
CA SER A 157 4.62 -2.53 -7.99
C SER A 157 4.37 -2.97 -6.54
N TYR A 158 4.66 -2.08 -5.58
CA TYR A 158 4.57 -2.33 -4.13
C TYR A 158 3.24 -2.96 -3.66
N CYS A 159 2.11 -2.48 -4.17
CA CYS A 159 0.77 -2.98 -3.84
C CYS A 159 -0.24 -2.66 -4.97
N PRO A 160 -1.46 -3.23 -4.93
CA PRO A 160 -2.48 -2.99 -5.96
C PRO A 160 -2.80 -1.52 -6.20
N THR A 161 -2.92 -0.70 -5.15
CA THR A 161 -3.20 0.74 -5.32
C THR A 161 -2.07 1.44 -6.06
N CYS A 162 -0.81 1.13 -5.72
CA CYS A 162 0.35 1.68 -6.42
C CYS A 162 0.35 1.25 -7.89
N ALA A 163 0.08 -0.04 -8.16
CA ALA A 163 -0.01 -0.58 -9.51
C ALA A 163 -1.08 0.14 -10.36
N VAL A 164 -2.29 0.32 -9.82
CA VAL A 164 -3.38 1.06 -10.48
C VAL A 164 -2.99 2.51 -10.75
N THR A 165 -2.41 3.21 -9.77
CA THR A 165 -1.98 4.61 -9.96
C THR A 165 -0.87 4.72 -11.01
N ILE A 166 0.08 3.78 -11.03
CA ILE A 166 1.16 3.76 -12.01
C ILE A 166 0.61 3.49 -13.41
N ALA A 167 -0.27 2.49 -13.58
CA ALA A 167 -0.95 2.22 -14.85
C ALA A 167 -1.71 3.45 -15.36
N ALA A 168 -2.41 4.16 -14.47
CA ALA A 168 -3.08 5.41 -14.82
C ALA A 168 -2.09 6.50 -15.25
N ALA A 169 -0.98 6.67 -14.52
CA ALA A 169 0.01 7.71 -14.77
C ALA A 169 0.75 7.55 -16.10
N ILE A 170 1.00 6.31 -16.54
CA ILE A 170 1.69 6.02 -17.81
C ILE A 170 0.76 6.02 -19.02
N THR A 171 -0.55 6.15 -18.82
CA THR A 171 -1.57 6.13 -19.88
C THR A 171 -2.11 7.54 -20.09
N PRO A 172 -1.73 8.26 -21.18
CA PRO A 172 -2.01 9.69 -21.33
C PRO A 172 -3.48 10.07 -21.14
N GLU A 173 -4.41 9.33 -21.76
CA GLU A 173 -5.84 9.61 -21.69
C GLU A 173 -6.41 9.49 -20.26
N ILE A 174 -5.98 8.48 -19.52
CA ILE A 174 -6.39 8.27 -18.12
C ILE A 174 -5.71 9.30 -17.23
N ALA A 175 -4.42 9.56 -17.44
CA ALA A 175 -3.66 10.55 -16.68
C ALA A 175 -4.28 11.94 -16.78
N ASP A 176 -4.66 12.36 -17.99
CA ASP A 176 -5.26 13.67 -18.22
C ASP A 176 -6.67 13.78 -17.62
N TYR A 177 -7.47 12.71 -17.70
CA TYR A 177 -8.75 12.64 -17.00
C TYR A 177 -8.59 12.77 -15.48
N VAL A 178 -7.64 12.03 -14.90
CA VAL A 178 -7.34 12.08 -13.46
C VAL A 178 -6.91 13.48 -13.03
N LYS A 179 -5.96 14.10 -13.76
CA LYS A 179 -5.50 15.48 -13.48
C LYS A 179 -6.64 16.47 -13.52
N LYS A 180 -7.47 16.43 -14.57
CA LYS A 180 -8.63 17.31 -14.73
C LYS A 180 -9.64 17.13 -13.59
N THR A 181 -9.86 15.90 -13.15
CA THR A 181 -10.78 15.59 -12.05
C THR A 181 -10.27 16.10 -10.70
N LEU A 182 -8.95 16.11 -10.53
CA LEU A 182 -8.26 16.54 -9.31
C LEU A 182 -7.92 18.04 -9.30
N GLU A 183 -8.15 18.75 -10.39
CA GLU A 183 -7.88 20.18 -10.47
C GLU A 183 -8.65 20.95 -9.38
N GLY A 184 -7.92 21.80 -8.64
CA GLY A 184 -8.47 22.58 -7.51
C GLY A 184 -8.89 21.75 -6.28
N LYS A 185 -8.71 20.43 -6.27
CA LYS A 185 -9.02 19.60 -5.09
C LYS A 185 -7.96 19.76 -4.01
N GLN A 186 -8.39 19.69 -2.75
CA GLN A 186 -7.47 19.75 -1.61
C GLN A 186 -6.57 18.51 -1.57
N ASN A 187 -5.26 18.73 -1.50
CA ASN A 187 -4.27 17.67 -1.30
C ASN A 187 -3.76 17.68 0.15
N THR A 188 -4.15 16.66 0.93
CA THR A 188 -3.70 16.52 2.33
C THR A 188 -2.18 16.39 2.44
N GLY A 189 -1.50 15.80 1.47
CA GLY A 189 -0.05 15.70 1.46
C GLY A 189 0.62 17.07 1.30
N LYS A 190 0.08 17.93 0.42
CA LYS A 190 0.50 19.32 0.31
C LYS A 190 0.30 20.07 1.64
N LYS A 191 -0.87 19.91 2.28
CA LYS A 191 -1.15 20.50 3.60
C LYS A 191 -0.13 20.06 4.66
N LYS A 192 0.28 18.79 4.65
CA LYS A 192 1.31 18.28 5.57
C LYS A 192 2.68 18.88 5.31
N LEU A 193 3.08 19.01 4.05
CA LEU A 193 4.31 19.70 3.69
C LEU A 193 4.28 21.17 4.14
N ASP A 194 3.21 21.89 3.82
CA ASP A 194 3.05 23.32 4.16
C ASP A 194 3.09 23.56 5.68
N LEU A 195 2.65 22.57 6.47
CA LEU A 195 2.68 22.58 7.93
C LEU A 195 3.98 22.03 8.54
N GLY A 196 4.91 21.52 7.72
CA GLY A 196 6.15 20.90 8.19
C GLY A 196 5.93 19.64 9.02
N LEU A 197 4.92 18.83 8.67
CA LEU A 197 4.56 17.63 9.42
C LEU A 197 5.40 16.42 9.01
N GLU A 198 5.71 15.59 9.99
CA GLU A 198 6.37 14.30 9.80
C GLU A 198 5.55 13.16 10.39
N ASN A 199 5.66 12.00 9.76
CA ASN A 199 5.06 10.76 10.23
C ASN A 199 6.15 9.95 10.92
N ARG A 200 5.97 9.64 12.20
CA ARG A 200 6.85 8.74 12.96
C ARG A 200 6.15 7.39 13.09
N TYR A 201 6.77 6.33 12.60
CA TYR A 201 6.20 4.99 12.62
C TYR A 201 6.81 4.16 13.74
N GLU A 202 5.95 3.44 14.43
CA GLU A 202 6.33 2.37 15.35
C GLU A 202 5.58 1.11 14.97
N ILE A 203 6.30 0.00 14.81
CA ILE A 203 5.76 -1.24 14.27
C ILE A 203 6.06 -2.38 15.23
N GLU A 204 5.02 -3.10 15.61
CA GLU A 204 5.09 -4.14 16.62
C GLU A 204 3.92 -5.12 16.43
N HIS A 205 4.20 -6.42 16.40
CA HIS A 205 3.23 -7.50 16.20
C HIS A 205 2.33 -7.28 14.97
N GLY A 206 2.95 -6.81 13.88
CA GLY A 206 2.27 -6.45 12.63
C GLY A 206 1.43 -5.17 12.68
N HIS A 207 1.20 -4.58 13.85
CA HIS A 207 0.50 -3.30 13.99
C HIS A 207 1.42 -2.15 13.62
N VAL A 208 0.81 -1.06 13.17
CA VAL A 208 1.53 0.20 12.95
C VAL A 208 0.89 1.29 13.78
N ARG A 209 1.71 2.00 14.57
CA ARG A 209 1.33 3.22 15.26
C ARG A 209 2.00 4.39 14.56
N VAL A 210 1.23 5.42 14.25
CA VAL A 210 1.75 6.64 13.62
C VAL A 210 1.56 7.81 14.56
N THR A 211 2.65 8.51 14.83
CA THR A 211 2.63 9.84 15.43
C THR A 211 2.82 10.87 14.33
N LEU A 212 1.92 11.85 14.26
CA LEU A 212 2.03 12.99 13.37
C LEU A 212 2.50 14.21 14.18
N ALA A 213 3.68 14.72 13.85
CA ALA A 213 4.34 15.75 14.66
C ALA A 213 4.86 16.91 13.80
N ARG A 214 5.01 18.07 14.46
CA ARG A 214 5.69 19.28 13.97
C ARG A 214 6.79 19.64 14.98
N GLY A 215 7.99 19.13 14.77
CA GLY A 215 9.04 19.20 15.79
C GLY A 215 8.58 18.50 17.08
N ASP A 216 8.51 19.23 18.18
CA ASP A 216 8.06 18.71 19.49
C ASP A 216 6.53 18.69 19.64
N GLU A 217 5.79 19.39 18.77
CA GLU A 217 4.34 19.43 18.83
C GLU A 217 3.73 18.17 18.21
N VAL A 218 2.91 17.45 18.97
CA VAL A 218 2.23 16.23 18.52
C VAL A 218 0.76 16.53 18.18
N LEU A 219 0.39 16.37 16.91
CA LEU A 219 -0.98 16.60 16.42
C LEU A 219 -1.83 15.32 16.49
N ALA A 220 -1.19 14.16 16.36
CA ALA A 220 -1.82 12.86 16.55
C ALA A 220 -0.79 11.92 17.16
N ASN A 221 -1.10 11.30 18.31
CA ASN A 221 -0.15 10.51 19.07
C ASN A 221 -0.41 9.00 18.89
N ARG A 222 0.59 8.25 18.42
CA ARG A 222 0.61 6.77 18.37
C ARG A 222 -0.68 6.14 17.83
N VAL A 223 -1.23 6.70 16.76
CA VAL A 223 -2.52 6.27 16.21
C VAL A 223 -2.40 4.89 15.57
N LEU A 224 -3.16 3.93 16.09
CA LEU A 224 -3.09 2.52 15.68
C LEU A 224 -3.80 2.23 14.35
N GLY A 225 -3.09 1.61 13.42
CA GLY A 225 -3.59 1.14 12.13
C GLY A 225 -3.13 -0.27 11.79
N CYS A 226 -3.76 -0.85 10.76
CA CYS A 226 -3.50 -2.22 10.34
C CYS A 226 -2.33 -2.41 9.35
N CYS A 227 -1.81 -1.28 8.86
CA CYS A 227 -0.59 -1.13 8.07
C CYS A 227 -0.20 0.35 8.08
N MET A 228 0.96 0.71 7.52
CA MET A 228 1.44 2.09 7.46
C MET A 228 0.41 3.06 6.86
N ALA A 229 -0.15 2.75 5.68
CA ALA A 229 -1.12 3.63 5.03
C ALA A 229 -2.38 3.85 5.88
N TYR A 230 -2.92 2.81 6.51
CA TYR A 230 -4.09 2.93 7.38
C TYR A 230 -3.79 3.71 8.66
N ALA A 231 -2.62 3.50 9.27
CA ALA A 231 -2.20 4.25 10.46
C ALA A 231 -1.99 5.73 10.13
N THR A 232 -1.33 6.04 9.02
CA THR A 232 -1.11 7.42 8.56
C THR A 232 -2.41 8.14 8.26
N VAL A 233 -3.32 7.54 7.49
CA VAL A 233 -4.63 8.16 7.21
C VAL A 233 -5.45 8.35 8.49
N LYS A 234 -5.40 7.42 9.45
CA LYS A 234 -6.05 7.63 10.76
C LYS A 234 -5.42 8.78 11.53
N ALA A 235 -4.08 8.89 11.53
CA ALA A 235 -3.39 10.01 12.18
C ALA A 235 -3.78 11.35 11.52
N GLU A 236 -3.91 11.39 10.20
CA GLU A 236 -4.40 12.56 9.47
C GLU A 236 -5.85 12.92 9.83
N ILE A 237 -6.72 11.92 10.05
CA ILE A 237 -8.09 12.13 10.54
C ILE A 237 -8.08 12.69 11.96
N VAL A 238 -7.27 12.13 12.87
CA VAL A 238 -7.15 12.61 14.26
C VAL A 238 -6.64 14.05 14.30
N ALA A 239 -5.68 14.39 13.45
CA ALA A 239 -5.11 15.73 13.32
C ALA A 239 -6.02 16.73 12.57
N GLY A 240 -7.25 16.36 12.18
CA GLY A 240 -8.17 17.24 11.47
C GLY A 240 -7.70 17.66 10.07
N LEU A 241 -6.89 16.83 9.41
CA LEU A 241 -6.35 17.11 8.08
C LEU A 241 -7.21 16.56 6.94
N VAL A 242 -8.15 15.67 7.25
CA VAL A 242 -9.04 14.99 6.30
C VAL A 242 -10.46 15.56 6.43
N PRO A 243 -11.17 15.81 5.30
CA PRO A 243 -12.57 16.24 5.34
C PRO A 243 -13.46 15.29 6.16
N GLN A 244 -14.44 15.84 6.88
CA GLN A 244 -15.29 15.09 7.82
C GLN A 244 -16.02 13.91 7.16
N ALA A 245 -16.59 14.10 5.97
CA ALA A 245 -17.30 13.04 5.25
C ALA A 245 -16.38 11.83 4.94
N SER A 246 -15.16 12.09 4.46
CA SER A 246 -14.16 11.04 4.23
C SER A 246 -13.72 10.37 5.52
N ALA A 247 -13.57 11.15 6.60
CA ALA A 247 -13.21 10.63 7.92
C ALA A 247 -14.29 9.69 8.49
N GLU A 248 -15.57 10.05 8.35
CA GLU A 248 -16.71 9.23 8.80
C GLU A 248 -16.80 7.92 8.03
N GLN A 249 -16.66 7.96 6.70
CA GLN A 249 -16.64 6.77 5.87
C GLN A 249 -15.49 5.83 6.24
N PHE A 250 -14.29 6.38 6.46
CA PHE A 250 -13.14 5.60 6.88
C PHE A 250 -13.33 4.96 8.26
N LYS A 251 -13.92 5.70 9.22
CA LYS A 251 -14.25 5.19 10.56
C LYS A 251 -15.27 4.06 10.50
N LEU A 252 -16.33 4.21 9.68
CA LEU A 252 -17.36 3.19 9.49
C LEU A 252 -16.75 1.88 8.98
N TYR A 253 -15.92 1.94 7.93
CA TYR A 253 -15.21 0.77 7.42
C TYR A 253 -14.35 0.11 8.50
N CYS A 254 -13.52 0.90 9.20
CA CYS A 254 -12.64 0.35 10.22
C CYS A 254 -13.41 -0.35 11.34
N ASN A 255 -14.58 0.19 11.74
CA ASN A 255 -15.41 -0.41 12.79
C ASN A 255 -16.06 -1.74 12.37
N LEU A 256 -16.29 -1.95 11.07
CA LEU A 256 -16.89 -3.16 10.53
C LEU A 256 -15.85 -4.18 9.99
N CYS A 257 -14.56 -3.87 10.09
CA CYS A 257 -13.50 -4.72 9.55
C CYS A 257 -13.13 -5.82 10.56
N PRO A 258 -13.31 -7.12 10.24
CA PRO A 258 -12.97 -8.21 11.16
C PRO A 258 -11.50 -8.24 11.55
N PHE A 259 -10.60 -7.81 10.66
CA PHE A 259 -9.16 -7.76 10.94
C PHE A 259 -8.81 -6.81 12.10
N LYS A 260 -9.62 -5.76 12.33
CA LYS A 260 -9.45 -4.86 13.48
C LYS A 260 -9.78 -5.58 14.79
N HIS A 261 -10.72 -6.53 14.76
CA HIS A 261 -11.27 -7.21 15.94
C HIS A 261 -10.61 -8.56 16.22
N CYS A 262 -10.08 -9.22 15.19
CA CYS A 262 -9.40 -10.50 15.24
C CYS A 262 -7.98 -10.33 14.68
N TRP A 263 -7.13 -9.61 15.42
CA TRP A 263 -5.77 -9.34 14.98
C TRP A 263 -4.95 -10.65 14.88
N MET A 264 -4.13 -10.78 13.83
CA MET A 264 -3.43 -12.03 13.49
C MET A 264 -1.91 -11.91 13.54
N ASP A 265 -1.37 -10.96 14.31
CA ASP A 265 0.07 -10.66 14.44
C ASP A 265 0.82 -10.51 13.11
N LYS A 266 0.09 -10.06 12.09
CA LYS A 266 0.55 -9.81 10.74
C LYS A 266 -0.05 -8.51 10.26
N SER A 267 0.65 -7.81 9.37
CA SER A 267 0.05 -6.64 8.73
C SER A 267 -1.07 -7.07 7.79
N MET A 268 -2.05 -6.20 7.59
CA MET A 268 -3.13 -6.44 6.63
C MET A 268 -2.60 -6.61 5.20
N GLY A 269 -1.49 -5.93 4.88
CA GLY A 269 -0.81 -6.07 3.60
C GLY A 269 -0.21 -7.46 3.40
N ALA A 270 0.44 -8.02 4.42
CA ALA A 270 1.01 -9.37 4.38
C ALA A 270 -0.07 -10.43 4.12
N THR A 271 -1.17 -10.36 4.89
CA THR A 271 -2.30 -11.30 4.76
C THR A 271 -2.94 -11.21 3.37
N GLY A 272 -3.21 -9.99 2.89
CA GLY A 272 -3.78 -9.79 1.57
C GLY A 272 -2.88 -10.30 0.44
N ASN A 273 -1.55 -10.21 0.59
CA ASN A 273 -0.62 -10.72 -0.42
C ASN A 273 -0.56 -12.25 -0.46
N ILE A 274 -0.65 -12.93 0.68
CA ILE A 274 -0.74 -14.40 0.71
C ILE A 274 -1.99 -14.86 -0.06
N ILE A 275 -3.13 -14.18 0.16
CA ILE A 275 -4.38 -14.46 -0.55
C ILE A 275 -4.22 -14.19 -2.05
N LEU A 276 -3.69 -13.02 -2.42
CA LEU A 276 -3.47 -12.65 -3.83
C LEU A 276 -2.52 -13.62 -4.55
N GLN A 277 -1.44 -14.03 -3.88
CA GLN A 277 -0.52 -15.04 -4.41
C GLN A 277 -1.27 -16.35 -4.66
N ARG A 278 -2.02 -16.84 -3.67
CA ARG A 278 -2.76 -18.10 -3.81
C ARG A 278 -3.76 -18.05 -4.96
N LEU A 279 -4.52 -16.97 -5.08
CA LEU A 279 -5.47 -16.75 -6.16
C LEU A 279 -4.77 -16.70 -7.53
N THR A 280 -3.61 -16.07 -7.60
CA THR A 280 -2.79 -16.02 -8.82
C THR A 280 -2.28 -17.42 -9.21
N GLU A 281 -1.78 -18.21 -8.26
CA GLU A 281 -1.27 -19.57 -8.48
C GLU A 281 -2.31 -20.53 -9.07
N ILE A 282 -3.58 -20.33 -8.72
CA ILE A 282 -4.70 -21.15 -9.24
C ILE A 282 -5.35 -20.56 -10.49
N GLY A 283 -4.83 -19.45 -11.01
CA GLY A 283 -5.34 -18.78 -12.22
C GLY A 283 -6.66 -18.04 -12.02
N ALA A 284 -7.02 -17.67 -10.80
CA ALA A 284 -8.21 -16.86 -10.56
C ALA A 284 -7.97 -15.40 -10.99
N GLU A 285 -8.93 -14.81 -11.69
CA GLU A 285 -8.93 -13.38 -12.01
C GLU A 285 -9.52 -12.59 -10.84
N ILE A 286 -8.77 -11.60 -10.34
CA ILE A 286 -9.26 -10.67 -9.31
C ILE A 286 -9.59 -9.35 -9.99
N GLU A 287 -10.88 -9.06 -10.10
CA GLU A 287 -11.37 -7.76 -10.58
C GLU A 287 -11.38 -6.75 -9.43
N VAL A 288 -10.93 -5.53 -9.72
CA VAL A 288 -10.94 -4.42 -8.76
C VAL A 288 -11.75 -3.26 -9.31
N SER A 289 -12.58 -2.67 -8.47
CA SER A 289 -13.37 -1.48 -8.78
C SER A 289 -13.42 -0.52 -7.58
N ALA A 290 -14.04 0.64 -7.78
CA ALA A 290 -14.32 1.59 -6.69
C ALA A 290 -15.83 1.93 -6.64
N GLU A 291 -16.49 1.60 -5.53
CA GLU A 291 -17.93 1.80 -5.31
C GLU A 291 -18.16 2.36 -3.90
N GLY A 292 -17.70 3.60 -3.70
CA GLY A 292 -17.52 4.19 -2.36
C GLY A 292 -16.31 3.60 -1.61
N TYR A 293 -16.03 2.32 -1.79
CA TYR A 293 -14.88 1.58 -1.28
C TYR A 293 -14.10 0.95 -2.43
N ILE A 294 -12.84 0.59 -2.20
CA ILE A 294 -12.13 -0.34 -3.09
C ILE A 294 -12.80 -1.71 -2.93
N VAL A 295 -13.26 -2.28 -4.03
CA VAL A 295 -13.88 -3.60 -4.06
C VAL A 295 -12.96 -4.55 -4.81
N ALA A 296 -12.73 -5.73 -4.27
CA ALA A 296 -12.05 -6.83 -4.95
C ALA A 296 -13.04 -7.99 -5.09
N ARG A 297 -13.18 -8.53 -6.31
CA ARG A 297 -14.09 -9.64 -6.62
C ARG A 297 -13.34 -10.74 -7.35
N LEU A 298 -13.74 -11.98 -7.11
CA LEU A 298 -13.32 -13.11 -7.96
C LEU A 298 -14.20 -13.10 -9.22
N ALA A 299 -13.60 -13.03 -10.40
CA ALA A 299 -14.36 -12.98 -11.65
C ALA A 299 -15.22 -14.25 -11.80
N GLY A 300 -16.51 -14.07 -12.07
CA GLY A 300 -17.47 -15.17 -12.23
C GLY A 300 -18.06 -15.73 -10.92
N GLU A 301 -17.69 -15.19 -9.76
CA GLU A 301 -18.20 -15.59 -8.44
C GLU A 301 -18.92 -14.43 -7.74
N GLU A 302 -19.90 -14.72 -6.89
CA GLU A 302 -20.57 -13.72 -6.03
C GLU A 302 -19.75 -13.37 -4.76
N ILE A 303 -18.45 -13.61 -4.77
CA ILE A 303 -17.55 -13.40 -3.63
C ILE A 303 -16.83 -12.06 -3.80
N GLU A 304 -17.08 -11.12 -2.89
CA GLU A 304 -16.42 -9.82 -2.86
C GLU A 304 -15.84 -9.46 -1.48
N GLY A 305 -14.79 -8.66 -1.52
CA GLY A 305 -14.19 -8.01 -0.36
C GLY A 305 -14.18 -6.49 -0.53
N ARG A 306 -14.21 -5.76 0.60
CA ARG A 306 -14.18 -4.30 0.60
C ARG A 306 -13.00 -3.76 1.41
N GLY A 307 -12.40 -2.68 0.90
CA GLY A 307 -11.27 -1.95 1.47
C GLY A 307 -11.45 -0.45 1.32
N THR A 308 -10.82 0.36 2.17
CA THR A 308 -10.84 1.83 2.01
C THR A 308 -9.63 2.40 1.29
N LEU A 309 -8.46 1.75 1.40
CA LEU A 309 -7.21 2.27 0.84
C LEU A 309 -6.59 1.37 -0.25
N CYS A 310 -6.87 0.07 -0.24
CA CYS A 310 -6.13 -0.90 -1.06
C CYS A 310 -6.88 -2.24 -1.23
N SER A 311 -6.69 -2.91 -2.37
CA SER A 311 -7.29 -4.22 -2.62
C SER A 311 -6.74 -5.34 -1.72
N LEU A 312 -5.56 -5.20 -1.11
CA LEU A 312 -5.07 -6.17 -0.12
C LEU A 312 -5.94 -6.18 1.15
N SER A 313 -6.47 -5.02 1.55
CA SER A 313 -7.45 -4.97 2.64
C SER A 313 -8.79 -5.55 2.23
N ALA A 314 -9.20 -5.32 0.97
CA ALA A 314 -10.39 -5.95 0.40
C ALA A 314 -10.26 -7.48 0.37
N LEU A 315 -9.15 -8.05 -0.11
CA LEU A 315 -8.90 -9.49 -0.15
C LEU A 315 -8.85 -10.11 1.25
N THR A 316 -8.20 -9.44 2.21
CA THR A 316 -8.21 -9.88 3.61
C THR A 316 -9.64 -9.88 4.17
N ASN A 317 -10.43 -8.85 3.86
CA ASN A 317 -11.83 -8.78 4.28
C ASN A 317 -12.68 -9.88 3.63
N MET A 318 -12.43 -10.17 2.36
CA MET A 318 -13.08 -11.25 1.60
C MET A 318 -12.89 -12.58 2.31
N LEU A 319 -11.65 -12.93 2.67
CA LEU A 319 -11.34 -14.17 3.37
C LEU A 319 -12.01 -14.24 4.76
N LEU A 320 -11.98 -13.15 5.53
CA LEU A 320 -12.51 -13.14 6.89
C LEU A 320 -14.04 -13.13 6.96
N LYS A 321 -14.73 -12.78 5.88
CA LYS A 321 -16.20 -12.76 5.82
C LYS A 321 -16.79 -13.90 5.01
N GLY A 322 -16.01 -14.49 4.10
CA GLY A 322 -16.46 -15.54 3.21
C GLY A 322 -16.09 -16.94 3.69
N ASP A 323 -16.46 -17.92 2.88
CA ASP A 323 -16.01 -19.30 3.03
C ASP A 323 -14.56 -19.41 2.52
N ALA A 324 -13.63 -19.64 3.44
CA ALA A 324 -12.22 -19.73 3.13
C ALA A 324 -11.90 -20.86 2.14
N GLU A 325 -12.67 -21.95 2.13
CA GLU A 325 -12.48 -23.04 1.16
C GLU A 325 -12.80 -22.57 -0.26
N ARG A 326 -13.94 -21.89 -0.43
CA ARG A 326 -14.35 -21.32 -1.73
C ARG A 326 -13.40 -20.22 -2.22
N ILE A 327 -12.78 -19.47 -1.31
CA ILE A 327 -11.87 -18.38 -1.67
C ILE A 327 -10.47 -18.89 -2.02
N LEU A 328 -9.93 -19.84 -1.25
CA LEU A 328 -8.56 -20.34 -1.47
C LEU A 328 -8.51 -21.52 -2.47
N LYS A 329 -9.67 -22.11 -2.78
CA LYS A 329 -9.90 -23.18 -3.76
C LYS A 329 -11.27 -23.02 -4.47
N PRO A 330 -11.47 -21.96 -5.28
CA PRO A 330 -12.70 -21.73 -6.04
C PRO A 330 -13.05 -22.83 -7.05
N SER A 331 -12.10 -23.68 -7.45
CA SER A 331 -12.35 -24.86 -8.27
C SER A 331 -12.17 -26.17 -7.49
N SER A 332 -12.97 -27.19 -7.83
CA SER A 332 -12.80 -28.54 -7.31
C SER A 332 -11.39 -29.03 -7.65
N ALA A 333 -10.66 -29.54 -6.65
CA ALA A 333 -9.30 -29.99 -6.83
C ALA A 333 -9.22 -30.98 -8.01
N ARG A 334 -8.32 -30.73 -8.98
CA ARG A 334 -7.88 -31.81 -9.87
C ARG A 334 -7.27 -32.88 -8.96
N ARG A 335 -7.86 -34.09 -8.96
CA ARG A 335 -7.38 -35.23 -8.19
C ARG A 335 -5.88 -35.39 -8.42
N TRP A 336 -5.13 -35.47 -7.32
CA TRP A 336 -3.73 -35.90 -7.33
C TRP A 336 -3.63 -37.34 -7.83
#